data_AF-A0A7C1MNV1-F1
#
_entry.id   AF-A0A7C1MNV1-F1
#
_cell.length_a   1.000
_cell.length_b   1.000
_cell.length_c   1.000
_cell.angle_alpha   90.00
_cell.angle_beta   90.00
_cell.angle_gamma   90.00
#
_symmetry.space_group_name_H-M   'P 1'
#
loop_
_entity.id
_entity.type
_entity.pdbx_description
1 polymer ?
#
loop_
_entity_poly.entity_id
_entity_poly.type
_entity_poly.pdbx_seq_one_letter_code
_entity_poly.pdbx_strand_id
1 'polypeptide(L)'
;MVTNIINKAKYVLAISVLLLAISGCSSYGAAKIQSIPSGAEVVNLEDDSLLGTTPVMIHWKNDREESRLITVRFQKVGYNNKVTAFWVNMRHGSRAEAEKEAQPVKVELKPKK
;
A
#
# COMPACT_ATOMS: atom_id res chain seq x y z
N MET A 1 47.53 12.98 24.18
CA MET A 1 47.11 12.27 22.94
C MET A 1 45.89 11.36 23.17
N VAL A 2 45.79 10.66 24.29
CA VAL A 2 44.70 9.72 24.64
C VAL A 2 43.31 10.39 24.78
N THR A 3 43.24 11.60 25.33
CA THR A 3 41.98 12.33 25.58
C THR A 3 41.21 12.68 24.30
N ASN A 4 41.92 12.96 23.20
CA ASN A 4 41.32 13.26 21.89
C ASN A 4 40.72 12.00 21.22
N ILE A 5 41.25 10.82 21.51
CA ILE A 5 40.76 9.55 20.96
C ILE A 5 39.45 9.15 21.65
N ILE A 6 39.39 9.33 22.98
CA ILE A 6 38.18 9.04 23.78
C ILE A 6 37.02 9.96 23.39
N ASN A 7 37.29 11.25 23.14
CA ASN A 7 36.25 12.18 22.69
C ASN A 7 35.74 11.86 21.29
N LYS A 8 36.62 11.50 20.34
CA LYS A 8 36.21 11.04 19.00
C LYS A 8 35.34 9.79 19.06
N ALA A 9 35.67 8.83 19.91
CA ALA A 9 34.86 7.63 20.11
C ALA A 9 33.46 7.94 20.65
N LYS A 10 33.32 8.89 21.57
CA LYS A 10 32.01 9.36 22.09
C LYS A 10 31.15 10.01 21.00
N TYR A 11 31.75 10.84 20.15
CA TYR A 11 31.02 11.46 19.03
C TYR A 11 30.56 10.44 17.99
N VAL A 12 31.42 9.46 17.66
CA VAL A 12 31.03 8.37 16.73
C VAL A 12 29.87 7.55 17.30
N LEU A 13 29.89 7.24 18.60
CA LEU A 13 28.84 6.48 19.26
C LEU A 13 27.53 7.26 19.41
N ALA A 14 27.60 8.58 19.60
CA ALA A 14 26.43 9.45 19.61
C ALA A 14 25.79 9.59 18.22
N ILE A 15 26.60 9.67 17.16
CA ILE A 15 26.13 9.77 15.78
C ILE A 15 25.47 8.46 15.33
N SER A 16 26.02 7.31 15.69
CA SER A 16 25.40 6.02 15.35
C SER A 16 24.07 5.77 16.06
N VAL A 17 23.92 6.22 17.31
CA VAL A 17 22.62 6.17 18.03
C VAL A 17 21.60 7.14 17.41
N LEU A 18 22.03 8.34 17.00
CA LEU A 18 21.14 9.30 16.33
C LEU A 18 20.65 8.81 14.96
N LEU A 19 21.50 8.10 14.20
CA LEU A 19 21.14 7.53 12.89
C LEU A 19 20.13 6.38 12.99
N LEU A 20 20.13 5.61 14.09
CA LEU A 20 19.15 4.55 14.34
C LEU A 20 17.75 5.10 14.67
N ALA A 21 17.64 6.34 15.16
CA ALA A 21 16.37 6.98 15.44
C ALA A 21 15.62 7.47 14.17
N ILE A 22 16.26 7.40 13.00
CA ILE A 22 15.70 7.84 11.71
C ILE A 22 15.19 6.67 10.87
N SER A 23 15.09 5.46 11.43
CA SER A 23 14.38 4.37 10.75
C SER A 23 12.89 4.71 10.67
N GLY A 24 12.47 5.31 9.55
CA GLY A 24 11.08 5.67 9.29
C GLY A 24 10.18 4.46 9.47
N CYS A 25 9.18 4.59 10.36
CA CYS A 25 8.20 3.54 10.57
C CYS A 25 7.40 3.37 9.28
N SER A 26 7.54 2.21 8.64
CA SER A 26 6.75 1.89 7.45
C SER A 26 5.37 1.43 7.88
N SER A 27 4.33 2.00 7.28
CA SER A 27 2.95 1.59 7.48
C SER A 27 2.41 0.89 6.23
N TYR A 28 1.49 -0.05 6.44
CA TYR A 28 0.91 -0.87 5.38
C TYR A 28 -0.61 -0.91 5.49
N GLY A 29 -1.24 -0.99 4.34
CA GLY A 29 -2.67 -1.24 4.19
C GLY A 29 -2.91 -2.16 3.00
N ALA A 30 -3.99 -2.94 3.03
CA ALA A 30 -4.31 -3.86 1.95
C ALA A 30 -5.81 -3.86 1.64
N ALA A 31 -6.13 -4.24 0.41
CA ALA A 31 -7.50 -4.41 -0.07
C ALA A 31 -7.65 -5.72 -0.83
N LYS A 32 -8.76 -6.42 -0.56
CA LYS A 32 -9.20 -7.59 -1.31
C LYS A 32 -10.29 -7.16 -2.29
N ILE A 33 -9.93 -7.06 -3.57
CA ILE A 33 -10.77 -6.50 -4.60
C ILE A 33 -11.46 -7.62 -5.39
N GLN A 34 -12.78 -7.54 -5.51
CA GLN A 34 -13.64 -8.52 -6.16
C GLN A 34 -14.60 -7.83 -7.13
N SER A 35 -14.92 -8.52 -8.23
CA SER A 35 -15.99 -8.09 -9.12
C SER A 35 -17.01 -9.20 -9.39
N ILE A 36 -18.22 -8.80 -9.80
CA ILE A 36 -19.24 -9.68 -10.34
C ILE A 36 -19.57 -9.25 -11.78
N PRO A 37 -19.32 -10.10 -12.79
CA PRO A 37 -18.59 -11.37 -12.70
C PRO A 37 -17.10 -11.16 -12.36
N SER A 38 -16.43 -12.22 -11.93
CA SER A 38 -14.97 -12.23 -11.70
C SER A 38 -14.20 -12.12 -13.02
N GLY A 39 -12.88 -11.96 -12.93
CA GLY A 39 -12.00 -11.85 -14.10
C GLY A 39 -12.06 -10.48 -14.76
N ALA A 40 -12.20 -9.41 -13.97
CA ALA A 40 -12.05 -8.04 -14.43
C ALA A 40 -10.64 -7.55 -14.10
N GLU A 41 -9.97 -6.92 -15.06
CA GLU A 41 -8.72 -6.22 -14.83
C GLU A 41 -8.99 -4.99 -13.95
N VAL A 42 -8.12 -4.77 -12.98
CA VAL A 42 -8.17 -3.65 -12.04
C VAL A 42 -6.98 -2.74 -12.35
N VAL A 43 -7.28 -1.56 -12.86
CA VAL A 43 -6.27 -0.56 -13.25
C VAL A 43 -6.28 0.59 -12.26
N ASN A 44 -5.11 0.94 -11.70
CA ASN A 44 -4.97 2.14 -10.89
C ASN A 44 -5.07 3.37 -11.79
N LEU A 45 -5.92 4.34 -11.44
CA LEU A 45 -6.08 5.56 -12.24
C LEU A 45 -5.07 6.66 -11.90
N GLU A 46 -4.26 6.48 -10.85
CA GLU A 46 -3.18 7.42 -10.51
C GLU A 46 -2.00 7.31 -11.49
N ASP A 47 -1.63 6.09 -11.89
CA ASP A 47 -0.44 5.79 -12.69
C ASP A 47 -0.70 4.83 -13.86
N ASP A 48 -1.97 4.52 -14.16
CA ASP A 48 -2.41 3.55 -15.17
C ASP A 48 -1.81 2.13 -15.01
N SER A 49 -1.26 1.80 -13.84
CA SER A 49 -0.70 0.47 -13.59
C SER A 49 -1.80 -0.60 -13.47
N LEU A 50 -1.52 -1.78 -14.03
CA LEU A 50 -2.36 -2.96 -13.82
C LEU A 50 -2.08 -3.54 -12.43
N LEU A 51 -3.07 -3.46 -11.54
CA LEU A 51 -2.99 -4.05 -10.20
C LEU A 51 -3.19 -5.57 -10.25
N GLY A 52 -4.00 -6.06 -11.19
CA GLY A 52 -4.23 -7.48 -11.44
C GLY A 52 -5.65 -7.76 -11.91
N THR A 53 -6.11 -9.00 -11.72
CA THR A 53 -7.41 -9.48 -12.21
C THR A 53 -8.25 -10.02 -11.05
N THR A 54 -9.51 -9.59 -10.93
CA THR A 54 -10.38 -9.97 -9.81
C THR A 54 -10.68 -11.49 -9.76
N PRO A 55 -10.69 -12.11 -8.57
CA PRO A 55 -10.37 -11.52 -7.27
C PRO A 55 -8.86 -11.31 -7.08
N VAL A 56 -8.46 -10.15 -6.55
CA VAL A 56 -7.04 -9.81 -6.34
C VAL A 56 -6.80 -9.18 -4.96
N MET A 57 -5.66 -9.50 -4.35
CA MET A 57 -5.18 -8.90 -3.11
C MET A 57 -4.07 -7.90 -3.43
N ILE A 58 -4.24 -6.64 -3.04
CA ILE A 58 -3.26 -5.58 -3.25
C ILE A 58 -2.90 -4.97 -1.90
N HIS A 59 -1.63 -4.63 -1.72
CA HIS A 59 -1.14 -3.92 -0.56
C HIS A 59 -0.41 -2.66 -1.01
N TRP A 60 -0.37 -1.68 -0.13
CA TRP A 60 0.36 -0.45 -0.30
C TRP A 60 1.26 -0.23 0.92
N LYS A 61 2.37 0.46 0.69
CA LYS A 61 3.29 0.91 1.71
C LYS A 61 3.24 2.43 1.77
N ASN A 62 3.30 2.98 2.97
CA ASN A 62 3.50 4.41 3.21
C ASN A 62 4.53 4.62 4.32
N ASP A 63 5.07 5.82 4.43
CA ASP A 63 6.04 6.19 5.47
C ASP A 63 5.36 6.74 6.73
N ARG A 64 4.02 6.85 6.70
CA ARG A 64 3.17 7.38 7.78
C ARG A 64 1.86 6.64 7.85
N GLU A 65 1.26 6.60 9.03
CA GLU A 65 -0.06 5.99 9.28
C GLU A 65 -1.22 6.87 8.78
N GLU A 66 -1.21 7.19 7.49
CA GLU A 66 -2.25 8.02 6.86
C GLU A 66 -3.05 7.17 5.87
N SER A 67 -4.38 7.23 5.96
CA SER A 67 -5.26 6.54 5.00
C SER A 67 -5.05 7.10 3.60
N ARG A 68 -5.02 6.21 2.60
CA ARG A 68 -4.83 6.59 1.19
C ARG A 68 -6.11 6.37 0.40
N LEU A 69 -6.52 7.38 -0.38
CA LEU A 69 -7.61 7.23 -1.33
C LEU A 69 -7.09 6.54 -2.60
N ILE A 70 -7.63 5.38 -2.93
CA ILE A 70 -7.28 4.61 -4.12
C ILE A 70 -8.42 4.72 -5.12
N THR A 71 -8.12 5.11 -6.35
CA THR A 71 -9.11 5.15 -7.45
C THR A 71 -8.73 4.13 -8.51
N VAL A 72 -9.63 3.20 -8.79
CA VAL A 72 -9.40 2.12 -9.76
C VAL A 72 -10.50 2.08 -10.81
N ARG A 73 -10.15 1.55 -11.98
CA ARG A 73 -11.05 1.22 -13.08
C ARG A 73 -11.06 -0.28 -13.30
N PHE A 74 -12.24 -0.86 -13.30
CA PHE A 74 -12.48 -2.25 -13.65
C PHE A 74 -12.78 -2.37 -15.15
N GLN A 75 -12.10 -3.31 -15.81
CA GLN A 75 -12.29 -3.59 -17.24
C GLN A 75 -12.55 -5.08 -17.46
N LYS A 76 -13.57 -5.41 -18.25
CA LYS A 76 -13.87 -6.79 -18.63
C LYS A 76 -14.57 -6.82 -19.99
N VAL A 77 -14.12 -7.71 -20.88
CA VAL A 77 -14.75 -7.91 -22.19
C VAL A 77 -16.24 -8.25 -22.01
N GLY A 78 -17.10 -7.58 -22.78
CA GLY A 78 -18.57 -7.71 -22.70
C GLY A 78 -19.24 -6.88 -21.59
N TYR A 79 -18.47 -6.15 -20.76
CA TYR A 79 -19.01 -5.32 -19.67
C TYR A 79 -18.57 -3.86 -19.79
N ASN A 80 -19.38 -2.94 -19.25
CA ASN A 80 -19.02 -1.54 -19.15
C ASN A 80 -17.88 -1.36 -18.15
N ASN A 81 -16.94 -0.46 -18.48
CA ASN A 81 -15.92 -0.04 -17.53
C ASN A 81 -16.58 0.61 -16.32
N LYS A 82 -16.03 0.35 -15.14
CA LYS A 82 -16.53 0.95 -13.90
C LYS A 82 -15.39 1.52 -13.09
N VAL A 83 -15.50 2.79 -12.74
CA VAL A 83 -14.56 3.47 -11.85
C VAL A 83 -15.09 3.40 -10.42
N THR A 84 -14.21 3.18 -9.45
CA THR A 84 -14.54 3.17 -8.02
C THR A 84 -13.37 3.72 -7.24
N ALA A 85 -13.66 4.49 -6.20
CA ALA A 85 -12.68 4.98 -5.25
C ALA A 85 -12.98 4.41 -3.85
N PHE A 86 -11.92 4.10 -3.10
CA PHE A 86 -12.03 3.61 -1.73
C PHE A 86 -10.81 4.04 -0.92
N TRP A 87 -11.02 4.29 0.36
CA TRP A 87 -9.92 4.53 1.29
C TRP A 87 -9.27 3.21 1.69
N VAL A 88 -7.95 3.21 1.87
CA VAL A 88 -7.18 2.11 2.45
C VAL A 88 -6.50 2.64 3.71
N ASN A 89 -6.73 1.98 4.84
CA ASN A 89 -6.14 2.38 6.12
C ASN A 89 -4.72 1.80 6.25
N MET A 90 -3.72 2.69 6.33
CA MET A 90 -2.31 2.32 6.45
C MET A 90 -1.91 2.16 7.92
N ARG A 91 -2.48 1.18 8.62
CA ARG A 91 -2.35 1.05 10.09
C ARG A 91 -1.51 -0.13 10.56
N HIS A 92 -0.95 -0.90 9.63
CA HIS A 92 -0.23 -2.14 9.96
C HIS A 92 1.27 -1.94 9.85
N GLY A 93 2.05 -2.57 10.75
CA GLY A 93 3.51 -2.49 10.75
C GLY A 93 4.16 -3.38 9.69
N SER A 94 3.39 -4.31 9.11
CA SER A 94 3.87 -5.21 8.05
C SER A 94 2.82 -5.48 6.98
N ARG A 95 3.29 -5.86 5.80
CA ARG A 95 2.46 -6.36 4.69
C ARG A 95 1.61 -7.57 5.11
N ALA A 96 2.19 -8.52 5.84
CA ALA A 96 1.51 -9.75 6.22
C ALA A 96 0.34 -9.50 7.17
N GLU A 97 0.46 -8.52 8.07
CA GLU A 97 -0.65 -8.08 8.93
C GLU A 97 -1.74 -7.38 8.11
N ALA A 98 -1.34 -6.47 7.20
CA ALA A 98 -2.29 -5.78 6.35
C ALA A 98 -3.12 -6.74 5.49
N GLU A 99 -2.50 -7.76 4.91
CA GLU A 99 -3.21 -8.76 4.08
C GLU A 99 -4.21 -9.61 4.87
N LYS A 100 -3.97 -9.87 6.16
CA LYS A 100 -4.93 -10.60 7.04
C LYS A 100 -6.18 -9.77 7.33
N GLU A 101 -6.01 -8.45 7.45
CA GLU A 101 -7.08 -7.48 7.72
C GLU A 101 -7.46 -6.66 6.48
N ALA A 102 -7.25 -7.21 5.29
CA ALA A 102 -7.45 -6.49 4.04
C ALA A 102 -8.89 -6.00 3.89
N GLN A 103 -9.04 -4.74 3.50
CA GLN A 103 -10.34 -4.12 3.29
C GLN A 103 -11.07 -4.76 2.12
N PRO A 104 -12.32 -5.24 2.30
CA PRO A 104 -13.09 -5.83 1.21
C PRO A 104 -13.59 -4.73 0.27
N VAL A 105 -13.35 -4.89 -1.03
CA VAL A 105 -13.88 -4.03 -2.10
C VAL A 105 -14.60 -4.90 -3.11
N LYS A 106 -15.92 -4.73 -3.23
CA LYS A 106 -16.76 -5.54 -4.13
C LYS A 106 -17.49 -4.65 -5.12
N VAL A 107 -17.39 -4.99 -6.41
CA VAL A 107 -17.95 -4.18 -7.50
C VAL A 107 -18.75 -5.03 -8.48
N GLU A 108 -20.01 -4.67 -8.71
CA GLU A 108 -20.80 -5.29 -9.78
C GLU A 108 -20.61 -4.55 -11.10
N LEU A 109 -20.36 -5.31 -12.17
CA LEU A 109 -20.20 -4.82 -13.54
C LEU A 109 -21.49 -5.04 -14.33
N LYS A 110 -21.86 -4.02 -15.10
CA LYS A 110 -23.04 -4.08 -15.97
C LYS A 110 -22.61 -4.51 -17.37
N PRO A 111 -23.29 -5.49 -18.02
CA PRO A 111 -23.03 -5.85 -19.41
C PRO A 111 -23.10 -4.62 -20.33
N LYS A 112 -22.28 -4.60 -21.39
CA LYS A 112 -22.46 -3.61 -22.46
C LYS A 112 -23.83 -3.85 -23.10
N LYS A 113 -24.50 -2.76 -23.46
CA LYS A 113 -25.71 -2.82 -24.29
C LYS A 113 -25.36 -3.21 -25.71
#